data_AF-A0A9P4JTP6-F1
#
_entry.id   AF-A0A9P4JTP6-F1
#
_cell.length_a   1.000
_cell.length_b   1.000
_cell.length_c   1.000
_cell.angle_alpha   90.00
_cell.angle_beta   90.00
_cell.angle_gamma   90.00
#
_symmetry.space_group_name_H-M   'P 1'
#
loop_
_entity.id
_entity.type
_entity.pdbx_description
1 polymer ?
#
loop_
_entity_poly.entity_id
_entity_poly.type
_entity_poly.pdbx_seq_one_letter_code
_entity_poly.pdbx_strand_id
1 'polypeptide(L)'
;MFEPAKIDISQHLTSDPTNDTDPTTRTKPQAKGTSSFGKRHNKTHTLCRRCGRRSLHIQKHTCASCGYPAAKTRKFNWGEKAKRRKTTGTGRMRYLKTVSRKFSNGFRTGVPAGSKGPSTSS
;
A
#
# COMPACT_ATOMS: atom_id res chain seq x y z
N MET A 1 51.01 -5.51 -70.82
CA MET A 1 50.55 -4.32 -70.09
C MET A 1 49.64 -4.82 -68.98
N PHE A 2 50.19 -4.90 -67.75
CA PHE A 2 49.90 -3.98 -66.63
C PHE A 2 48.49 -4.24 -66.05
N GLU A 3 48.25 -4.57 -64.78
CA GLU A 3 49.05 -4.74 -63.55
C GLU A 3 48.08 -5.38 -62.51
N PRO A 4 48.54 -6.19 -61.54
CA PRO A 4 47.70 -6.75 -60.48
C PRO A 4 47.53 -5.82 -59.25
N ALA A 5 46.50 -6.14 -58.46
CA ALA A 5 46.08 -5.64 -57.15
C ALA A 5 46.94 -4.58 -56.41
N LYS A 6 46.28 -3.50 -55.99
CA LYS A 6 46.67 -2.69 -54.82
C LYS A 6 45.44 -2.52 -53.91
N ILE A 7 45.35 -3.34 -52.88
CA ILE A 7 44.57 -3.06 -51.68
C ILE A 7 45.45 -2.14 -50.85
N ASP A 8 45.11 -0.86 -50.77
CA ASP A 8 45.84 0.13 -50.00
C ASP A 8 45.41 0.05 -48.53
N ILE A 9 46.21 -0.67 -47.74
CA ILE A 9 46.15 -0.68 -46.27
C ILE A 9 47.30 0.23 -45.79
N SER A 10 47.02 1.52 -45.66
CA SER A 10 47.49 2.39 -44.57
C SER A 10 47.21 3.85 -44.90
N GLN A 11 46.29 4.47 -44.16
CA GLN A 11 46.65 5.65 -43.38
C GLN A 11 45.57 5.99 -42.36
N HIS A 12 46.09 6.46 -41.24
CA HIS A 12 45.45 6.67 -39.96
C HIS A 12 44.39 7.78 -39.95
N LEU A 13 43.35 7.54 -39.14
CA LEU A 13 42.56 8.48 -38.35
C LEU A 13 42.21 9.84 -39.00
N THR A 14 41.05 9.90 -39.66
CA THR A 14 40.28 11.14 -39.71
C THR A 14 39.79 11.44 -38.29
N SER A 15 40.44 12.42 -37.66
CA SER A 15 39.91 13.09 -36.49
C SER A 15 38.81 14.03 -36.96
N ASP A 16 37.57 13.57 -36.87
CA ASP A 16 36.43 14.47 -36.78
C ASP A 16 35.61 14.11 -35.54
N PRO A 17 35.94 14.68 -34.37
CA PRO A 17 35.05 14.69 -33.23
C PRO A 17 33.96 15.71 -33.53
N THR A 18 32.91 15.32 -34.28
CA THR A 18 31.68 16.11 -34.30
C THR A 18 30.96 15.95 -32.97
N ASN A 19 31.50 16.67 -31.98
CA ASN A 19 30.76 17.53 -31.08
C ASN A 19 29.43 16.97 -30.57
N ASP A 20 29.46 16.36 -29.39
CA ASP A 20 28.33 16.25 -28.45
C ASP A 20 27.90 17.64 -27.89
N THR A 21 27.99 18.70 -28.70
CA THR A 21 27.57 20.07 -28.39
C THR A 21 26.27 20.43 -29.09
N ASP A 22 25.35 19.49 -29.19
CA ASP A 22 23.95 19.85 -29.34
C ASP A 22 23.35 20.05 -27.92
N PRO A 23 22.97 21.28 -27.51
CA PRO A 23 22.35 21.52 -26.21
C PRO A 23 20.96 20.88 -26.07
N THR A 24 20.40 20.34 -27.17
CA THR A 24 19.07 19.73 -27.22
C THR A 24 19.05 18.22 -26.99
N THR A 25 20.20 17.52 -27.02
CA THR A 25 20.29 16.06 -26.81
C THR A 25 21.01 15.63 -25.53
N ARG A 26 21.35 16.56 -24.63
CA ARG A 26 21.65 16.21 -23.24
C ARG A 26 20.38 15.69 -22.57
N THR A 27 20.18 14.38 -22.64
CA THR A 27 19.29 13.66 -21.74
C THR A 27 19.77 13.94 -20.33
N LYS A 28 19.24 14.99 -19.70
CA LYS A 28 19.56 15.35 -18.31
C LYS A 28 19.39 14.06 -17.49
N PRO A 29 20.41 13.60 -16.74
CA PRO A 29 20.22 12.48 -15.86
C PRO A 29 19.00 12.83 -15.00
N GLN A 30 17.98 11.98 -15.05
CA GLN A 30 16.73 12.19 -14.31
C GLN A 30 17.11 12.49 -12.88
N ALA A 31 17.02 13.77 -12.49
CA ALA A 31 17.52 14.22 -11.22
C ALA A 31 16.69 13.50 -10.14
N LYS A 32 17.35 12.60 -9.41
CA LYS A 32 16.76 11.83 -8.31
C LYS A 32 16.68 12.75 -7.09
N GLY A 33 15.74 12.49 -6.19
CA GLY A 33 15.57 13.33 -4.98
C GLY A 33 14.76 14.59 -5.25
N THR A 34 15.27 15.76 -4.87
CA THR A 34 14.54 17.05 -4.74
C THR A 34 13.67 17.40 -5.95
N SER A 35 14.25 17.40 -7.15
CA SER A 35 13.54 17.75 -8.39
C SER A 35 12.40 16.77 -8.74
N SER A 36 12.50 15.50 -8.33
CA SER A 36 11.45 14.49 -8.52
C SER A 36 10.28 14.64 -7.54
N PHE A 37 10.52 15.19 -6.33
CA PHE A 37 9.47 15.32 -5.30
C PHE A 37 8.39 16.32 -5.70
N GLY A 38 8.74 17.39 -6.42
CA GLY A 38 7.77 18.38 -6.90
C GLY A 38 6.67 17.80 -7.81
N LYS A 39 6.94 16.67 -8.48
CA LYS A 39 6.01 16.00 -9.38
C LYS A 39 5.06 15.00 -8.70
N ARG A 40 5.11 14.84 -7.36
CA ARG A 40 4.35 13.79 -6.63
C ARG A 40 2.92 14.19 -6.23
N HIS A 41 2.15 14.76 -7.16
CA HIS A 41 0.74 15.15 -6.92
C HIS A 41 -0.22 13.94 -6.98
N ASN A 42 0.04 12.98 -7.86
CA ASN A 42 -0.78 11.77 -8.00
C ASN A 42 -0.66 10.87 -6.75
N LYS A 43 -1.79 10.37 -6.26
CA LYS A 43 -1.84 9.51 -5.06
C LYS A 43 -2.16 8.07 -5.46
N THR A 44 -1.34 7.14 -5.00
CA THR A 44 -1.57 5.71 -5.19
C THR A 44 -2.48 5.11 -4.11
N HIS A 45 -2.44 5.68 -2.90
CA HIS A 45 -3.16 5.18 -1.73
C HIS A 45 -4.17 6.16 -1.13
N THR A 46 -5.36 5.65 -0.84
CA THR A 46 -6.47 6.37 -0.17
C THR A 46 -6.92 5.62 1.10
N LEU A 47 -7.87 6.21 1.84
CA LEU A 47 -8.44 5.61 3.05
C LEU A 47 -9.21 4.33 2.73
N CYS A 48 -8.88 3.26 3.45
CA CYS A 48 -9.61 1.99 3.35
C CYS A 48 -10.81 1.98 4.29
N ARG A 49 -12.01 1.68 3.76
CA ARG A 49 -13.26 1.59 4.55
C ARG A 49 -13.20 0.60 5.72
N ARG A 50 -12.51 -0.54 5.56
CA ARG A 50 -12.45 -1.58 6.60
C ARG A 50 -11.52 -1.23 7.77
N CYS A 51 -10.32 -0.70 7.49
CA CYS A 51 -9.29 -0.51 8.52
C CYS A 51 -8.96 0.96 8.84
N GLY A 52 -9.56 1.92 8.14
CA GLY A 52 -9.35 3.36 8.38
C GLY A 52 -7.95 3.88 8.06
N ARG A 53 -7.07 3.04 7.48
CA ARG A 53 -5.69 3.42 7.12
C ARG A 53 -5.62 3.87 5.66
N ARG A 54 -4.73 4.81 5.36
CA ARG A 54 -4.40 5.22 3.98
C ARG A 54 -3.54 4.16 3.29
N SER A 55 -4.18 3.05 2.92
CA SER A 55 -3.50 1.88 2.33
C SER A 55 -4.31 1.22 1.23
N LEU A 56 -5.46 1.77 0.85
CA LEU A 56 -6.22 1.29 -0.30
C LEU A 56 -5.53 1.75 -1.59
N HIS A 57 -5.01 0.82 -2.38
CA HIS A 57 -4.43 1.15 -3.68
C HIS A 57 -5.55 1.46 -4.67
N ILE A 58 -5.53 2.63 -5.31
CA ILE A 58 -6.62 3.09 -6.19
C ILE A 58 -6.72 2.18 -7.42
N GLN A 59 -5.66 2.08 -8.22
CA GLN A 59 -5.66 1.32 -9.48
C GLN A 59 -5.87 -0.19 -9.27
N LYS A 60 -5.20 -0.78 -8.28
CA LYS A 60 -5.28 -2.22 -7.99
C LYS A 60 -6.47 -2.60 -7.11
N HIS A 61 -7.28 -1.62 -6.71
CA HIS A 61 -8.44 -1.76 -5.84
C HIS A 61 -8.21 -2.66 -4.61
N THR A 62 -7.00 -2.68 -4.04
CA THR A 62 -6.62 -3.60 -2.97
C THR A 62 -5.94 -2.88 -1.82
N CYS A 63 -6.31 -3.23 -0.59
CA CYS A 63 -5.76 -2.62 0.61
C CYS A 63 -4.51 -3.36 1.08
N ALA A 64 -3.38 -2.66 1.04
CA ALA A 64 -2.08 -3.17 1.51
C ALA A 64 -2.06 -3.46 3.01
N SER A 65 -3.00 -2.95 3.82
CA SER A 65 -3.02 -3.27 5.26
C SER A 65 -3.90 -4.47 5.59
N CYS A 66 -5.18 -4.44 5.23
CA CYS A 66 -6.17 -5.43 5.64
C CYS A 66 -6.61 -6.39 4.53
N GLY A 67 -6.20 -6.16 3.27
CA GLY A 67 -6.55 -7.02 2.13
C GLY A 67 -7.93 -6.75 1.52
N TYR A 68 -8.68 -5.72 1.95
CA TYR A 68 -9.93 -5.32 1.30
C TYR A 68 -9.74 -5.20 -0.23
N PRO A 69 -10.60 -5.79 -1.08
CA PRO A 69 -11.95 -6.32 -0.81
C PRO A 69 -12.03 -7.75 -0.28
N ALA A 70 -10.92 -8.50 -0.19
CA ALA A 70 -10.94 -9.90 0.23
C ALA A 70 -11.72 -10.10 1.55
N ALA A 71 -12.53 -11.16 1.64
CA ALA A 71 -13.37 -11.40 2.81
C ALA A 71 -12.54 -11.53 4.10
N LYS A 72 -11.45 -12.29 4.03
CA LYS A 72 -10.54 -12.49 5.16
C LYS A 72 -9.62 -11.30 5.36
N THR A 73 -9.40 -10.92 6.61
CA THR A 73 -8.39 -9.91 6.95
C THR A 73 -6.99 -10.48 6.72
N ARG A 74 -6.19 -9.78 5.92
CA ARG A 74 -4.80 -10.15 5.61
C ARG A 74 -3.94 -10.17 6.88
N LYS A 75 -3.29 -11.30 7.13
CA LYS A 75 -2.35 -11.53 8.24
C LYS A 75 -1.13 -12.29 7.70
N PHE A 76 0.04 -11.98 8.24
CA PHE A 76 1.26 -12.72 7.95
C PHE A 76 1.93 -13.18 9.24
N ASN A 77 2.54 -14.36 9.19
CA ASN A 77 3.14 -14.95 10.37
C ASN A 77 4.52 -14.36 10.69
N TRP A 78 5.25 -13.87 9.69
CA TRP A 78 6.55 -13.22 9.85
C TRP A 78 6.48 -11.85 10.55
N GLY A 79 5.29 -11.25 10.68
CA GLY A 79 5.10 -9.93 11.28
C GLY A 79 4.34 -9.97 12.61
N GLU A 80 5.00 -10.34 13.71
CA GLU A 80 4.35 -10.45 15.04
C GLU A 80 3.78 -9.13 15.56
N LYS A 81 4.55 -8.05 15.48
CA LYS A 81 4.07 -6.71 15.85
C LYS A 81 2.86 -6.28 15.01
N ALA A 82 2.81 -6.69 13.75
CA ALA A 82 1.68 -6.39 12.87
C ALA A 82 0.43 -7.18 13.28
N LYS A 83 0.57 -8.46 13.67
CA LYS A 83 -0.49 -9.27 14.26
C LYS A 83 -1.05 -8.62 15.53
N ARG A 84 -0.17 -8.26 16.48
CA ARG A 84 -0.56 -7.66 17.77
C ARG A 84 -1.37 -6.37 17.64
N ARG A 85 -1.07 -5.52 16.66
CA ARG A 85 -1.78 -4.23 16.45
C ARG A 85 -3.23 -4.37 15.97
N LYS A 86 -3.67 -5.58 15.58
CA LYS A 86 -5.00 -5.82 14.98
C LYS A 86 -5.76 -6.96 15.64
N THR A 87 -5.19 -7.56 16.69
CA THR A 87 -5.81 -8.70 17.37
C THR A 87 -7.03 -8.28 18.18
N THR A 88 -7.86 -9.27 18.55
CA THR A 88 -8.99 -9.10 19.47
C THR A 88 -8.51 -8.40 20.75
N GLY A 89 -9.30 -7.46 21.28
CA GLY A 89 -8.91 -6.66 22.45
C GLY A 89 -8.33 -5.28 22.14
N THR A 90 -7.87 -5.03 20.91
CA THR A 90 -7.30 -3.72 20.54
C THR A 90 -8.35 -2.60 20.37
N GLY A 91 -9.63 -2.95 20.20
CA GLY A 91 -10.72 -2.02 20.01
C GLY A 91 -11.78 -2.06 21.11
N ARG A 92 -12.90 -1.36 20.92
CA ARG A 92 -13.96 -1.16 21.95
C ARG A 92 -14.69 -2.42 22.45
N MET A 93 -14.44 -3.60 21.86
CA MET A 93 -15.04 -4.90 22.25
C MET A 93 -16.52 -4.83 22.71
N ARG A 94 -17.39 -4.16 21.93
CA ARG A 94 -18.77 -3.82 22.34
C ARG A 94 -19.54 -5.00 22.96
N TYR A 95 -19.43 -6.19 22.35
CA TYR A 95 -20.04 -7.42 22.83
C TYR A 95 -19.18 -8.10 23.90
N LEU A 96 -17.96 -8.52 23.51
CA LEU A 96 -17.06 -9.35 24.33
C LEU A 96 -16.76 -8.76 25.71
N LYS A 97 -16.72 -7.42 25.85
CA LYS A 97 -16.47 -6.76 27.15
C LYS A 97 -17.50 -7.14 28.23
N THR A 98 -18.73 -7.46 27.83
CA THR A 98 -19.81 -7.81 28.77
C THR A 98 -19.99 -9.31 28.96
N VAL A 99 -19.35 -10.13 28.13
CA VAL A 99 -19.59 -11.58 28.08
C VAL A 99 -19.15 -12.26 29.36
N SER A 100 -17.99 -11.92 29.93
CA SER A 100 -17.53 -12.50 31.19
C SER A 100 -18.51 -12.26 32.35
N ARG A 101 -19.05 -11.05 32.46
CA ARG A 101 -20.10 -10.72 33.44
C ARG A 101 -21.43 -11.43 33.16
N LYS A 102 -21.80 -11.60 31.89
CA LYS A 102 -22.99 -12.38 31.52
C LYS A 102 -22.83 -13.86 31.86
N PHE A 103 -21.62 -14.39 31.69
CA PHE A 103 -21.28 -15.78 32.01
C PHE A 103 -21.43 -16.06 33.51
N SER A 104 -20.86 -15.21 34.38
CA SER A 104 -21.04 -15.35 35.84
C SER A 104 -22.51 -15.24 36.28
N ASN A 105 -23.32 -14.52 35.50
CA ASN A 105 -24.73 -14.31 35.76
C ASN A 105 -25.64 -15.35 35.05
N GLY A 106 -25.07 -16.40 34.45
CA GLY A 106 -25.82 -17.49 33.82
C GLY A 106 -26.57 -17.11 32.53
N PHE A 107 -26.08 -16.11 31.79
CA PHE A 107 -26.68 -15.62 30.54
C PHE A 107 -28.17 -15.29 30.62
N ARG A 108 -28.65 -14.86 31.79
CA ARG A 108 -30.05 -14.48 32.01
C ARG A 108 -30.53 -13.49 30.95
N THR A 109 -31.68 -13.79 30.37
CA THR A 109 -32.41 -12.96 29.40
C THR A 109 -33.70 -12.44 30.03
N GLY A 110 -34.25 -11.34 29.50
CA GLY A 110 -35.48 -10.75 30.00
C GLY A 110 -35.32 -9.74 31.15
N VAL A 111 -36.44 -9.40 31.77
CA VAL A 111 -36.56 -8.40 32.82
C VAL A 111 -36.03 -8.98 34.15
N PRO A 112 -35.19 -8.24 34.91
CA PRO A 112 -34.67 -8.75 36.17
C PRO A 112 -35.82 -9.03 37.16
N ALA A 113 -35.67 -10.09 37.96
CA ALA A 113 -36.64 -10.44 38.99
C ALA A 113 -36.82 -9.26 39.97
N GLY A 114 -38.04 -8.77 40.11
CA GLY A 114 -38.39 -7.65 40.99
C GLY A 114 -38.36 -6.24 40.37
N SER A 115 -37.99 -6.07 39.09
CA SER A 115 -38.14 -4.75 38.45
C SER A 115 -39.56 -4.51 37.96
N LYS A 116 -40.08 -3.30 38.20
CA LYS A 116 -41.30 -2.81 37.54
C LYS A 116 -41.02 -2.73 36.04
N GLY A 117 -41.51 -3.72 35.28
CA GLY A 117 -41.40 -3.74 33.82
C GLY A 117 -42.13 -2.54 33.19
N PRO A 118 -41.93 -2.28 31.89
CA PRO A 118 -42.69 -1.24 31.20
C PRO A 118 -44.19 -1.55 31.30
N SER A 119 -45.00 -0.57 31.71
CA SER A 119 -46.45 -0.69 31.71
C SER A 119 -46.91 -0.84 30.26
N THR A 120 -47.30 -2.04 29.85
CA THR A 120 -47.95 -2.27 28.56
C THR A 120 -49.32 -1.61 28.59
N SER A 121 -49.45 -0.41 28.03
CA SER A 121 -50.74 0.18 27.70
C SER A 121 -51.38 -0.69 26.63
N SER A 122 -52.51 -1.31 26.97
CA SER A 122 -53.34 -2.13 26.07
C SER A 122 -53.96 -1.28 24.96
#